data_AF-A0A3C1BGN4-F1
#
_entry.id   AF-A0A3C1BGN4-F1
#
_cell.length_a   1.000
_cell.length_b   1.000
_cell.length_c   1.000
_cell.angle_alpha   90.00
_cell.angle_beta   90.00
_cell.angle_gamma   90.00
#
_symmetry.space_group_name_H-M   'P 1'
#
loop_
_entity.id
_entity.type
_entity.pdbx_description
1 polymer ?
#
loop_
_entity_poly.entity_id
_entity_poly.type
_entity_poly.pdbx_seq_one_letter_code
_entity_poly.pdbx_strand_id
1 'polypeptide(L)'
;MDDPFLEALAKGGFQVGALARAYYPEGILVNEVTNQAALEKTSALLELESCTLFEAAIQTGPFLVRIDILKKNGNCLELIEVKAKSFHPDADSFLTNKGKISSNWRSYLTDVAFQEMVLKQAFPGVTIDCFLMLAEKSKAATVDGLKSKI
;
A
#
# COMPACT_ATOMS: atom_id res chain seq x y z
N MET A 1 15.85 27.37 -19.09
CA MET A 1 14.52 26.81 -19.38
C MET A 1 14.68 25.34 -19.11
N ASP A 2 14.57 24.96 -17.83
CA ASP A 2 14.57 23.56 -17.41
C ASP A 2 13.22 22.94 -17.83
N ASP A 3 13.10 21.61 -17.98
CA ASP A 3 11.78 20.95 -17.97
C ASP A 3 11.50 20.27 -16.60
N PRO A 4 10.94 21.04 -15.64
CA PRO A 4 10.44 20.63 -14.33
C PRO A 4 9.46 19.45 -14.29
N PHE A 5 8.94 18.99 -15.44
CA PHE A 5 7.88 17.99 -15.46
C PHE A 5 8.38 16.56 -15.19
N LEU A 6 9.60 16.22 -15.60
CA LEU A 6 10.23 14.92 -15.30
C LEU A 6 10.91 14.89 -13.92
N GLU A 7 11.19 16.07 -13.36
CA GLU A 7 11.46 16.25 -11.93
C GLU A 7 10.21 15.98 -11.08
N ALA A 8 9.04 16.12 -11.71
CA ALA A 8 7.71 15.79 -11.21
C ALA A 8 7.27 14.37 -11.64
N LEU A 9 7.92 13.36 -11.08
CA LEU A 9 7.45 11.95 -10.97
C LEU A 9 8.47 11.17 -10.13
N ALA A 10 9.69 11.66 -10.22
CA ALA A 10 10.46 11.93 -9.03
C ALA A 10 9.54 12.46 -7.89
N LYS A 11 9.31 11.73 -6.80
CA LYS A 11 10.24 10.70 -6.32
C LYS A 11 9.48 9.51 -5.74
N GLY A 12 8.79 8.80 -6.64
CA GLY A 12 8.66 7.34 -6.61
C GLY A 12 7.28 6.77 -6.27
N GLY A 13 6.50 7.43 -5.41
CA GLY A 13 5.26 6.86 -4.86
C GLY A 13 4.22 6.47 -5.92
N PHE A 14 3.88 7.38 -6.84
CA PHE A 14 2.85 7.13 -7.86
C PHE A 14 3.21 6.03 -8.85
N GLN A 15 4.48 5.98 -9.30
CA GLN A 15 4.94 4.92 -10.20
C GLN A 15 4.97 3.57 -9.50
N VAL A 16 5.43 3.54 -8.24
CA VAL A 16 5.47 2.31 -7.45
C VAL A 16 4.04 1.84 -7.14
N GLY A 17 3.10 2.75 -6.87
CA GLY A 17 1.68 2.42 -6.74
C GLY A 17 1.09 1.88 -8.06
N ALA A 18 1.36 2.52 -9.20
CA ALA A 18 0.90 2.03 -10.50
C ALA A 18 1.48 0.65 -10.84
N LEU A 19 2.75 0.41 -10.56
CA LEU A 19 3.40 -0.90 -10.72
C LEU A 19 2.82 -1.94 -9.75
N ALA A 20 2.60 -1.57 -8.49
CA ALA A 20 1.98 -2.45 -7.51
C ALA A 20 0.60 -2.92 -7.98
N ARG A 21 -0.21 -2.01 -8.51
CA ARG A 21 -1.51 -2.36 -9.12
C ARG A 21 -1.37 -3.30 -10.33
N ALA A 22 -0.31 -3.15 -11.13
CA ALA A 22 -0.09 -4.02 -12.29
C ALA A 22 0.16 -5.50 -11.91
N TYR A 23 0.57 -5.79 -10.67
CA TYR A 23 0.67 -7.16 -10.16
C TYR A 23 -0.68 -7.81 -9.81
N TYR A 24 -1.76 -7.03 -9.79
CA TYR A 24 -3.13 -7.49 -9.51
C TYR A 24 -4.06 -7.07 -10.65
N PRO A 25 -3.99 -7.73 -11.82
CA PRO A 25 -4.74 -7.31 -13.02
C PRO A 25 -6.26 -7.30 -12.83
N GLU A 26 -6.78 -8.10 -11.90
CA GLU A 26 -8.20 -8.15 -11.51
C GLU A 26 -8.62 -7.08 -10.49
N GLY A 27 -7.68 -6.27 -10.01
CA GLY A 27 -7.91 -5.30 -8.96
C GLY A 27 -8.79 -4.12 -9.41
N ILE A 28 -9.64 -3.64 -8.50
CA ILE A 28 -10.61 -2.57 -8.76
C ILE A 28 -10.13 -1.30 -8.07
N LEU A 29 -9.93 -0.22 -8.83
CA LEU A 29 -9.59 1.08 -8.27
C LEU A 29 -10.82 1.80 -7.72
N VAL A 30 -10.78 2.16 -6.44
CA VAL A 30 -11.76 3.04 -5.80
C VAL A 30 -11.37 4.50 -6.07
N ASN A 31 -11.69 4.97 -7.28
CA ASN A 31 -11.33 6.29 -7.81
C ASN A 31 -12.35 7.41 -7.51
N GLU A 32 -13.11 7.29 -6.42
CA GLU A 32 -14.14 8.26 -6.08
C GLU A 32 -13.56 9.57 -5.52
N VAL A 33 -14.19 10.70 -5.89
CA VAL A 33 -13.72 12.04 -5.51
C VAL A 33 -14.02 12.36 -4.04
N THR A 34 -15.17 11.90 -3.53
CA THR A 34 -15.57 12.17 -2.14
C THR A 34 -15.28 10.96 -1.26
N ASN A 35 -14.95 11.22 0.01
CA ASN A 35 -14.76 10.16 1.00
C ASN A 35 -16.01 9.28 1.13
N GLN A 36 -17.20 9.89 1.13
CA GLN A 36 -18.46 9.15 1.24
C GLN A 36 -18.67 8.18 0.08
N ALA A 37 -18.46 8.63 -1.17
CA ALA A 37 -18.59 7.76 -2.34
C ALA A 37 -17.53 6.65 -2.32
N ALA A 38 -16.30 6.94 -1.90
CA ALA A 38 -15.24 5.94 -1.78
C ALA A 38 -15.60 4.86 -0.74
N LEU A 39 -16.18 5.26 0.39
CA LEU A 39 -16.63 4.35 1.45
C LEU A 39 -17.77 3.45 0.97
N GLU A 40 -18.79 4.02 0.32
CA GLU A 40 -19.92 3.28 -0.23
C GLU A 40 -19.48 2.24 -1.26
N LYS A 41 -18.63 2.65 -2.22
CA LYS A 41 -18.06 1.76 -3.23
C LYS A 41 -17.21 0.66 -2.61
N THR A 42 -16.38 0.99 -1.63
CA THR A 42 -15.56 0.00 -0.92
C THR A 42 -16.42 -1.01 -0.19
N SER A 43 -17.44 -0.55 0.55
CA SER A 43 -18.37 -1.41 1.29
C SER A 43 -19.10 -2.38 0.36
N ALA A 44 -19.66 -1.89 -0.75
CA ALA A 44 -20.36 -2.73 -1.72
C ALA A 44 -19.45 -3.80 -2.34
N LEU A 45 -18.19 -3.47 -2.65
CA LEU A 45 -17.24 -4.42 -3.22
C LEU A 45 -16.78 -5.47 -2.18
N LEU A 46 -16.69 -5.10 -0.91
CA LEU A 46 -16.33 -6.02 0.18
C LEU A 46 -17.45 -7.02 0.54
N GLU A 47 -18.65 -6.90 -0.03
CA GLU A 47 -19.69 -7.94 0.07
C GLU A 47 -19.35 -9.20 -0.73
N LEU A 48 -18.51 -9.08 -1.77
CA LEU A 48 -18.03 -10.21 -2.57
C LEU A 48 -17.20 -11.18 -1.72
N GLU A 49 -17.26 -12.47 -2.02
CA GLU A 49 -16.45 -13.48 -1.31
C GLU A 49 -14.95 -13.24 -1.47
N SER A 50 -14.53 -12.73 -2.63
CA SER A 50 -13.15 -12.35 -2.90
C SER A 50 -13.07 -11.10 -3.78
N CYS A 51 -12.11 -10.23 -3.49
CA CYS A 51 -11.82 -9.05 -4.30
C CYS A 51 -10.43 -8.49 -3.98
N THR A 52 -9.81 -7.83 -4.95
CA THR A 52 -8.63 -6.98 -4.74
C THR A 52 -9.04 -5.53 -5.00
N LEU A 53 -8.90 -4.66 -4.00
CA LEU A 53 -9.30 -3.26 -4.08
C LEU A 53 -8.07 -2.37 -3.96
N PHE A 54 -7.95 -1.40 -4.86
CA PHE A 54 -6.94 -0.36 -4.76
C PHE A 54 -7.53 0.90 -4.18
N GLU A 55 -6.78 1.56 -3.29
CA GLU A 55 -7.18 2.79 -2.61
C GLU A 55 -8.50 2.62 -1.82
N ALA A 56 -8.71 1.43 -1.24
CA ALA A 56 -9.92 1.09 -0.49
C ALA A 56 -10.12 2.04 0.69
N ALA A 57 -11.32 2.60 0.83
CA ALA A 57 -11.65 3.54 1.90
C ALA A 57 -12.39 2.82 3.03
N ILE A 58 -11.88 2.92 4.25
CA ILE A 58 -12.50 2.34 5.45
C ILE A 58 -12.59 3.42 6.53
N GLN A 59 -13.73 3.49 7.21
CA GLN A 59 -13.95 4.44 8.31
C GLN A 59 -14.52 3.74 9.54
N THR A 60 -13.95 4.05 10.72
CA THR A 60 -14.50 3.68 12.02
C THR A 60 -14.46 4.88 12.96
N GLY A 61 -15.64 5.32 13.42
CA GLY A 61 -15.75 6.53 14.23
C GLY A 61 -15.06 7.73 13.56
N PRO A 62 -14.06 8.37 14.22
CA PRO A 62 -13.34 9.51 13.66
C PRO A 62 -12.20 9.13 12.70
N PHE A 63 -11.89 7.84 12.54
CA PHE A 63 -10.73 7.37 11.78
C PHE A 63 -11.14 6.99 10.36
N LEU A 64 -10.47 7.55 9.36
CA LEU A 64 -10.62 7.19 7.95
C LEU A 64 -9.24 6.85 7.39
N VAL A 65 -9.15 5.71 6.70
CA VAL A 65 -7.93 5.27 6.02
C VAL A 65 -8.21 4.97 4.55
N ARG A 66 -7.19 5.22 3.72
CA ARG A 66 -7.09 4.71 2.35
C ARG A 66 -5.99 3.66 2.37
N ILE A 67 -6.33 2.45 1.98
CA ILE A 67 -5.40 1.32 1.93
C ILE A 67 -4.96 1.17 0.48
N ASP A 68 -3.65 1.21 0.23
CA ASP A 68 -3.09 1.13 -1.13
C ASP A 68 -3.63 -0.09 -1.88
N ILE A 69 -3.55 -1.28 -1.26
CA ILE A 69 -4.15 -2.52 -1.75
C ILE A 69 -4.76 -3.31 -0.60
N LEU A 70 -6.06 -3.59 -0.69
CA LEU A 70 -6.79 -4.46 0.24
C LEU A 70 -7.31 -5.67 -0.53
N LYS A 71 -6.86 -6.87 -0.16
CA LYS A 71 -7.37 -8.12 -0.74
C LYS A 71 -8.27 -8.82 0.26
N LYS A 72 -9.41 -9.31 -0.20
CA LYS A 72 -10.33 -10.15 0.57
C LYS A 72 -10.37 -11.54 -0.03
N ASN A 73 -10.32 -12.55 0.84
CA ASN A 73 -10.65 -13.93 0.51
C ASN A 73 -11.39 -14.56 1.70
N GLY A 74 -12.71 -14.69 1.57
CA GLY A 74 -13.60 -15.12 2.65
C GLY A 74 -13.45 -14.25 3.90
N ASN A 75 -13.03 -14.86 5.00
CA ASN A 75 -12.84 -14.20 6.30
C ASN A 75 -11.40 -13.69 6.54
N CYS A 76 -10.61 -13.55 5.48
CA CYS A 76 -9.25 -13.01 5.53
C CYS A 76 -9.13 -11.71 4.72
N LEU A 77 -8.45 -10.73 5.29
CA LEU A 77 -8.03 -9.50 4.63
C LEU A 77 -6.51 -9.41 4.61
N GLU A 78 -5.94 -9.19 3.43
CA GLU A 78 -4.53 -8.81 3.29
C GLU A 78 -4.46 -7.30 3.08
N LEU A 79 -3.85 -6.58 4.02
CA LEU A 79 -3.51 -5.18 3.89
C LEU A 79 -2.10 -5.07 3.34
N ILE A 80 -1.93 -4.38 2.21
CA ILE A 80 -0.61 -4.18 1.61
C ILE A 80 -0.38 -2.68 1.44
N GLU A 81 0.61 -2.17 2.16
CA GLU A 81 1.06 -0.77 2.07
C GLU A 81 2.27 -0.68 1.13
N VAL A 82 2.18 0.19 0.13
CA VAL A 82 3.15 0.30 -0.96
C VAL A 82 4.07 1.49 -0.72
N LYS A 83 5.37 1.24 -0.55
CA LYS A 83 6.35 2.31 -0.35
C LYS A 83 7.43 2.27 -1.42
N ALA A 84 7.75 3.44 -1.97
CA ALA A 84 8.89 3.63 -2.87
C ALA A 84 10.26 3.50 -2.15
N LYS A 85 10.25 3.32 -0.82
CA LYS A 85 11.45 3.00 -0.07
C LYS A 85 12.01 1.67 -0.57
N SER A 86 13.30 1.70 -0.82
CA SER A 86 14.04 0.51 -1.20
C SER A 86 14.32 -0.41 -0.02
N PHE A 87 14.40 -1.70 -0.28
CA PHE A 87 14.80 -2.72 0.68
C PHE A 87 15.87 -3.65 0.08
N HIS A 88 16.86 -4.03 0.89
CA HIS A 88 17.83 -5.07 0.59
C HIS A 88 17.74 -6.18 1.66
N PRO A 89 17.32 -7.41 1.33
CA PRO A 89 17.07 -8.48 2.29
C PRO A 89 18.23 -8.77 3.26
N ASP A 90 19.47 -8.71 2.76
CA ASP A 90 20.65 -9.04 3.59
C ASP A 90 21.21 -7.86 4.39
N ALA A 91 20.76 -6.63 4.12
CA ALA A 91 21.37 -5.42 4.69
C ALA A 91 20.38 -4.56 5.49
N ASP A 92 19.10 -4.62 5.15
CA ASP A 92 18.06 -3.86 5.83
C ASP A 92 17.33 -4.71 6.86
N SER A 93 17.19 -4.16 8.07
CA SER A 93 16.39 -4.75 9.15
C SER A 93 15.42 -3.72 9.71
N PHE A 94 14.21 -4.17 10.06
CA PHE A 94 13.24 -3.36 10.80
C PHE A 94 13.69 -3.09 12.23
N LEU A 95 14.54 -3.95 12.78
CA LEU A 95 15.01 -3.85 14.15
C LEU A 95 16.47 -3.37 14.19
N THR A 96 16.73 -2.51 15.16
CA THR A 96 18.09 -2.21 15.61
C THR A 96 18.69 -3.43 16.31
N ASN A 97 20.01 -3.44 16.48
CA ASN A 97 20.71 -4.48 17.25
C ASN A 97 20.24 -4.61 18.71
N LYS A 98 19.45 -3.64 19.21
CA LYS A 98 18.83 -3.65 20.53
C LYS A 98 17.37 -4.16 20.52
N GLY A 99 16.91 -4.74 19.41
CA GLY A 99 15.54 -5.27 19.25
C GLY A 99 14.44 -4.20 19.14
N LYS A 100 14.79 -2.91 19.09
CA LYS A 100 13.83 -1.81 18.89
C LYS A 100 13.58 -1.55 17.41
N ILE A 101 12.38 -1.11 17.04
CA ILE A 101 12.08 -0.62 15.69
C ILE A 101 13.05 0.51 15.34
N SER A 102 13.74 0.35 14.21
CA SER A 102 14.63 1.36 13.65
C SER A 102 13.84 2.61 13.25
N SER A 103 14.39 3.80 13.53
CA SER A 103 13.78 5.07 13.15
C SER A 103 13.49 5.17 11.65
N ASN A 104 14.31 4.51 10.83
CA ASN A 104 14.17 4.46 9.38
C ASN A 104 12.91 3.70 8.91
N TRP A 105 12.32 2.86 9.76
CA TRP A 105 11.16 2.03 9.46
C TRP A 105 9.92 2.41 10.27
N ARG A 106 10.11 3.17 11.35
CA ARG A 106 9.06 3.49 12.32
C ARG A 106 7.82 4.11 11.68
N SER A 107 7.97 5.10 10.79
CA SER A 107 6.82 5.73 10.14
C SER A 107 6.00 4.73 9.32
N TYR A 108 6.65 3.91 8.49
CA TYR A 108 5.96 2.95 7.63
C TYR A 108 5.25 1.84 8.42
N LEU A 109 5.89 1.35 9.48
CA LEU A 109 5.25 0.36 10.36
C LEU A 109 4.09 0.98 11.17
N THR A 110 4.18 2.27 11.51
CA THR A 110 3.08 2.97 12.18
C THR A 110 1.90 3.19 11.25
N ASP A 111 2.14 3.51 9.97
CA ASP A 111 1.08 3.64 8.96
C ASP A 111 0.26 2.33 8.87
N VAL A 112 0.96 1.20 8.68
CA VAL A 112 0.36 -0.15 8.59
C VAL A 112 -0.40 -0.51 9.87
N ALA A 113 0.20 -0.27 11.04
CA ALA A 113 -0.44 -0.57 12.31
C ALA A 113 -1.70 0.26 12.54
N PHE A 114 -1.70 1.53 12.10
CA PHE A 114 -2.88 2.39 12.20
C PHE A 114 -4.00 1.90 11.27
N GLN A 115 -3.69 1.55 10.03
CA GLN A 115 -4.68 1.01 9.10
C GLN A 115 -5.23 -0.34 9.58
N GLU A 116 -4.39 -1.23 10.09
CA GLU A 116 -4.79 -2.51 10.69
C GLU A 116 -5.75 -2.28 11.87
N MET A 117 -5.46 -1.30 12.74
CA MET A 117 -6.34 -0.96 13.86
C MET A 117 -7.73 -0.54 13.37
N VAL A 118 -7.82 0.28 12.30
CA VAL A 118 -9.09 0.71 11.72
C VAL A 118 -9.84 -0.48 11.09
N LEU A 119 -9.14 -1.37 10.37
CA LEU A 119 -9.74 -2.60 9.83
C LEU A 119 -10.28 -3.52 10.92
N LYS A 120 -9.52 -3.75 12.00
CA LYS A 120 -9.95 -4.59 13.13
C LYS A 120 -11.23 -4.07 13.80
N GLN A 121 -11.38 -2.75 13.85
CA GLN A 121 -12.60 -2.13 14.37
C GLN A 121 -13.77 -2.25 13.37
N ALA A 122 -13.50 -2.12 12.08
CA ALA A 122 -14.53 -2.17 11.04
C ALA A 122 -15.07 -3.60 10.82
N PHE A 123 -14.20 -4.60 10.96
CA PHE A 123 -14.49 -6.00 10.67
C PHE A 123 -14.09 -6.92 11.83
N PRO A 124 -14.86 -6.93 12.94
CA PRO A 124 -14.57 -7.82 14.07
C PRO A 124 -14.61 -9.29 13.66
N GLY A 125 -13.59 -10.06 14.05
CA GLY A 125 -13.52 -11.51 13.78
C GLY A 125 -12.91 -11.90 12.43
N VAL A 126 -12.58 -10.93 11.57
CA VAL A 126 -11.82 -11.15 10.35
C VAL A 126 -10.32 -11.27 10.66
N THR A 127 -9.64 -12.21 10.00
CA THR A 127 -8.17 -12.33 10.07
C THR A 127 -7.54 -11.25 9.18
N ILE A 128 -6.57 -10.53 9.70
CA ILE A 128 -5.87 -9.46 8.96
C ILE A 128 -4.38 -9.77 8.92
N ASP A 129 -3.85 -9.90 7.70
CA ASP A 129 -2.42 -10.04 7.43
C ASP A 129 -1.89 -8.75 6.81
N CYS A 130 -0.79 -8.22 7.35
CA CYS A 130 -0.24 -6.93 6.96
C CYS A 130 1.09 -7.07 6.24
N PHE A 131 1.25 -6.37 5.12
CA PHE A 131 2.44 -6.42 4.28
C PHE A 131 2.93 -5.02 3.94
N LEU A 132 4.25 -4.90 3.79
CA LEU A 132 4.91 -3.75 3.15
C LEU A 132 5.44 -4.19 1.79
N MET A 133 4.91 -3.60 0.72
CA MET A 133 5.46 -3.77 -0.62
C MET A 133 6.55 -2.71 -0.86
N LEU A 134 7.78 -3.15 -1.08
CA LEU A 134 8.98 -2.31 -1.18
C LEU A 134 9.67 -2.51 -2.52
N ALA A 135 10.30 -1.46 -3.05
CA ALA A 135 11.08 -1.56 -4.28
C ALA A 135 12.40 -2.31 -4.05
N GLU A 136 12.65 -3.39 -4.79
CA GLU A 136 13.90 -4.15 -4.69
C GLU A 136 15.04 -3.43 -5.44
N LYS A 137 16.16 -3.18 -4.74
CA LYS A 137 17.32 -2.43 -5.27
C LYS A 137 18.33 -3.28 -6.05
N SER A 138 18.30 -4.60 -5.91
CA SER A 138 19.32 -5.52 -6.44
C SER A 138 19.06 -6.01 -7.87
N LYS A 139 17.85 -5.80 -8.40
CA LYS A 139 17.45 -6.29 -9.73
C LYS A 139 17.41 -5.15 -10.73
N ALA A 140 18.08 -5.33 -11.87
CA ALA A 140 17.96 -4.43 -13.00
C ALA A 140 16.53 -4.51 -13.57
N ALA A 141 15.97 -3.35 -13.95
CA ALA A 141 14.70 -3.32 -14.65
C ALA A 141 14.84 -4.10 -15.96
N THR A 142 13.98 -5.11 -16.17
CA THR A 142 13.93 -5.90 -17.40
C THR A 142 13.07 -5.26 -18.50
N VAL A 143 12.49 -4.10 -18.20
CA VAL A 143 11.62 -3.31 -19.05
C VAL A 143 12.21 -1.91 -19.23
N ASP A 144 12.39 -1.51 -20.49
CA ASP A 144 12.85 -0.17 -20.83
C ASP A 144 11.90 0.89 -20.26
N GLY A 145 12.47 1.93 -19.63
CA GLY A 145 11.71 3.00 -18.96
C GLY A 145 11.48 2.81 -17.46
N LEU A 146 11.83 1.65 -16.87
CA LEU A 146 11.68 1.38 -15.43
C LEU A 146 12.94 1.64 -14.58
N LYS A 147 14.04 2.07 -15.22
CA LYS A 147 15.12 2.95 -14.71
C LYS A 147 16.27 3.00 -15.71
N SER A 148 16.67 4.20 -16.11
CA SER A 148 18.05 4.48 -16.51
C SER A 148 18.49 5.77 -15.83
N LYS A 149 19.52 5.69 -14.99
CA LYS A 149 20.32 6.87 -14.63
C LYS A 149 20.99 7.39 -15.90
N ILE A 150 20.98 8.70 -16.09
CA ILE A 150 22.18 9.43 -16.53
C ILE A 150 22.89 9.83 -15.25
#